data_AF-A0A1E5L875-F1
#
_entry.id   AF-A0A1E5L875-F1
#
_cell.length_a   1.000
_cell.length_b   1.000
_cell.length_c   1.000
_cell.angle_alpha   90.00
_cell.angle_beta   90.00
_cell.angle_gamma   90.00
#
_symmetry.space_group_name_H-M   'P 1'
#
loop_
_entity.id
_entity.type
_entity.pdbx_description
1 polymer ?
#
loop_
_entity_poly.entity_id
_entity_poly.type
_entity_poly.pdbx_seq_one_letter_code
_entity_poly.pdbx_strand_id
1 'polypeptide(L)'
;MAEFSSFFNSMAGDRLYSASKFAEYFASFLTDGVFNGGESLQVYANDSDYFLRVKVGKGWIQGYYYNLSDSEKILTPATAHATNPRIDRVVLKLDISQGVRSIQAVIKQGTPASEPEAPVLERDLTGSGIYELSLAQVLIPAGATIIPAANVTDERLDNNLCGLVNSLIQADTTNIFNQFQAFLNDTITDWDTWFTATQSAWNNWFGDTDLAWDNWFDDVKEDYEAWYAGIKSSIFDAVYFQFENWRYRAGHTYKILFDTPTTGDIKEEIRNTISNDLIASKVTEFDTPSIGQIQETLHVVEDNATVTKVTTFEVDGSITEVIS
;
A
#
# COMPACT_ATOMS: atom_id res chain seq x y z
N MET A 1 15.06 3.21 -68.00
CA MET A 1 13.87 3.35 -67.15
C MET A 1 12.70 2.79 -67.92
N ALA A 2 11.91 1.90 -67.31
CA ALA A 2 10.69 1.38 -67.91
C ALA A 2 9.52 2.09 -67.25
N GLU A 3 8.67 2.74 -68.05
CA GLU A 3 7.45 3.38 -67.60
C GLU A 3 6.27 2.42 -67.81
N PHE A 4 5.34 2.40 -66.87
CA PHE A 4 4.16 1.55 -66.94
C PHE A 4 2.92 2.34 -66.50
N SER A 5 1.78 2.09 -67.14
CA SER A 5 0.51 2.74 -66.82
C SER A 5 -0.63 1.73 -66.93
N SER A 6 -1.51 1.72 -65.93
CA SER A 6 -2.62 0.77 -65.77
C SER A 6 -3.65 1.38 -64.80
N PHE A 7 -4.95 1.09 -64.88
CA PHE A 7 -5.63 0.21 -65.84
C PHE A 7 -6.30 1.00 -66.98
N PHE A 8 -6.37 0.37 -68.14
CA PHE A 8 -7.06 0.89 -69.32
C PHE A 8 -7.89 -0.20 -69.98
N ASN A 9 -8.89 0.24 -70.75
CA ASN A 9 -9.77 -0.63 -71.53
C ASN A 9 -8.97 -1.50 -72.51
N SER A 10 -9.36 -2.78 -72.59
CA SER A 10 -8.86 -3.73 -73.57
C SER A 10 -9.60 -3.55 -74.90
N MET A 11 -8.88 -3.57 -76.02
CA MET A 11 -9.43 -3.62 -77.37
C MET A 11 -8.97 -4.91 -78.04
N ALA A 12 -9.92 -5.76 -78.43
CA ALA A 12 -9.64 -7.07 -79.04
C ALA A 12 -8.71 -7.98 -78.20
N GLY A 13 -8.68 -7.81 -76.88
CA GLY A 13 -7.88 -8.65 -75.97
C GLY A 13 -6.39 -8.26 -75.87
N ASP A 14 -6.00 -7.09 -76.38
CA ASP A 14 -4.61 -6.59 -76.37
C ASP A 14 -4.03 -6.39 -74.96
N ARG A 15 -4.89 -6.17 -73.96
CA ARG A 15 -4.49 -5.94 -72.56
C ARG A 15 -4.93 -7.07 -71.65
N LEU A 16 -3.94 -7.76 -71.07
CA LEU A 16 -4.07 -8.73 -70.00
C LEU A 16 -3.20 -8.28 -68.82
N TYR A 17 -3.78 -8.26 -67.62
CA TYR A 17 -3.07 -7.89 -66.39
C TYR A 17 -2.85 -9.12 -65.53
N SER A 18 -1.62 -9.30 -65.05
CA SER A 18 -1.31 -10.38 -64.13
C SER A 18 -1.86 -10.10 -62.73
N ALA A 19 -2.04 -11.16 -61.94
CA ALA A 19 -2.37 -11.01 -60.52
C ALA A 19 -1.32 -10.17 -59.77
N SER A 20 -0.03 -10.26 -60.15
CA SER A 20 1.03 -9.41 -59.58
C SER A 20 0.84 -7.93 -59.88
N LYS A 21 0.32 -7.57 -61.07
CA LYS A 21 0.02 -6.16 -61.40
C LYS A 21 -1.17 -5.61 -60.62
N PHE A 22 -2.18 -6.45 -60.36
CA PHE A 22 -3.26 -6.09 -59.45
C PHE A 22 -2.77 -5.95 -58.01
N ALA A 23 -1.94 -6.87 -57.54
CA ALA A 23 -1.36 -6.80 -56.21
C ALA A 23 -0.50 -5.53 -56.03
N GLU A 24 0.38 -5.22 -56.98
CA GLU A 24 1.18 -3.98 -56.99
C GLU A 24 0.31 -2.72 -56.91
N TYR A 25 -0.81 -2.70 -57.64
CA TYR A 25 -1.77 -1.59 -57.57
C TYR A 25 -2.41 -1.46 -56.19
N PHE A 26 -2.91 -2.55 -55.59
CA PHE A 26 -3.53 -2.48 -54.26
C PHE A 26 -2.52 -2.18 -53.14
N ALA A 27 -1.29 -2.71 -53.26
CA ALA A 27 -0.20 -2.43 -52.32
C ALA A 27 0.22 -0.95 -52.33
N SER A 28 -0.13 -0.19 -53.38
CA SER A 28 0.18 1.23 -53.44
C SER A 28 -0.68 2.07 -52.48
N PHE A 29 -1.78 1.54 -51.95
CA PHE A 29 -2.67 2.29 -51.07
C PHE A 29 -3.23 1.51 -49.87
N LEU A 30 -3.07 0.19 -49.81
CA LEU A 30 -3.39 -0.64 -48.65
C LEU A 30 -2.08 -1.16 -48.02
N THR A 31 -1.96 -1.03 -46.71
CA THR A 31 -0.85 -1.63 -45.96
C THR A 31 -1.09 -3.12 -45.71
N ASP A 32 -0.01 -3.84 -45.43
CA ASP A 32 -0.07 -5.23 -44.98
C ASP A 32 -0.69 -5.32 -43.58
N GLY A 33 -1.43 -6.38 -43.30
CA GLY A 33 -1.96 -6.64 -41.97
C GLY A 33 -3.20 -7.53 -41.92
N VAL A 34 -3.80 -7.60 -40.73
CA VAL A 34 -5.14 -8.16 -40.54
C VAL A 34 -6.20 -7.07 -40.63
N PHE A 35 -7.39 -7.39 -41.15
CA PHE A 35 -8.52 -6.48 -41.15
C PHE A 35 -9.19 -6.48 -39.79
N ASN A 36 -9.47 -5.28 -39.24
CA ASN A 36 -10.22 -5.07 -38.01
C ASN A 36 -9.56 -5.74 -36.77
N GLY A 37 -8.81 -4.96 -35.99
CA GLY A 37 -7.98 -5.44 -34.85
C GLY A 37 -8.69 -6.12 -33.67
N GLY A 38 -9.98 -6.45 -33.80
CA GLY A 38 -10.71 -7.31 -32.86
C GLY A 38 -10.28 -8.77 -32.97
N GLU A 39 -11.24 -9.69 -33.13
CA GLU A 39 -10.98 -11.14 -33.14
C GLU A 39 -10.58 -11.71 -34.51
N SER A 40 -10.50 -10.87 -35.55
CA SER A 40 -10.18 -11.28 -36.93
C SER A 40 -8.80 -11.92 -37.01
N LEU A 41 -8.75 -13.19 -37.44
CA LEU A 41 -7.51 -13.99 -37.50
C LEU A 41 -6.76 -14.11 -36.18
N GLN A 42 -7.46 -13.93 -35.04
CA GLN A 42 -6.88 -14.15 -33.73
C GLN A 42 -6.49 -15.61 -33.55
N VAL A 43 -5.27 -15.84 -33.05
CA VAL A 43 -4.78 -17.16 -32.67
C VAL A 43 -5.07 -17.38 -31.19
N TYR A 44 -5.59 -18.55 -30.84
CA TYR A 44 -5.82 -18.91 -29.44
C TYR A 44 -5.66 -20.41 -29.19
N ALA A 45 -5.49 -20.76 -27.92
CA ALA A 45 -5.56 -22.12 -27.38
C ALA A 45 -6.68 -22.19 -26.32
N ASN A 46 -7.17 -23.39 -26.02
CA ASN A 46 -8.37 -23.60 -25.18
C ASN A 46 -8.07 -24.33 -23.85
N ASP A 47 -6.81 -24.35 -23.40
CA ASP A 47 -6.33 -24.97 -22.16
C ASP A 47 -6.67 -26.46 -21.98
N SER A 48 -7.15 -27.14 -23.03
CA SER A 48 -7.68 -28.51 -22.93
C SER A 48 -7.12 -29.47 -23.97
N ASP A 49 -6.52 -28.95 -25.04
CA ASP A 49 -5.87 -29.76 -26.07
C ASP A 49 -4.56 -29.17 -26.58
N TYR A 50 -3.91 -29.92 -27.48
CA TYR A 50 -2.66 -29.54 -28.14
C TYR A 50 -2.93 -28.97 -29.55
N PHE A 51 -3.99 -28.18 -29.71
CA PHE A 51 -4.30 -27.52 -30.96
C PHE A 51 -4.33 -25.99 -30.81
N LEU A 52 -3.84 -25.32 -31.85
CA LEU A 52 -4.02 -23.89 -32.03
C LEU A 52 -5.19 -23.64 -32.95
N ARG A 53 -5.96 -22.59 -32.69
CA ARG A 53 -7.11 -22.21 -33.50
C ARG A 53 -6.92 -20.79 -33.99
N VAL A 54 -7.21 -20.58 -35.27
CA VAL A 54 -7.22 -19.26 -35.89
C VAL A 54 -8.67 -18.91 -36.17
N LYS A 55 -9.16 -17.84 -35.53
CA LYS A 55 -10.52 -17.34 -35.75
C LYS A 55 -10.72 -16.89 -37.18
N VAL A 56 -11.97 -16.91 -37.64
CA VAL A 56 -12.36 -16.37 -38.94
C VAL A 56 -11.93 -14.91 -39.06
N GLY A 57 -11.59 -14.49 -40.27
CA GLY A 57 -11.08 -13.15 -40.49
C GLY A 57 -10.41 -12.97 -41.84
N LYS A 58 -9.90 -11.78 -42.06
CA LYS A 58 -9.33 -11.37 -43.34
C LYS A 58 -7.95 -10.77 -43.12
N GLY A 59 -7.07 -10.97 -44.11
CA GLY A 59 -5.74 -10.39 -44.15
C GLY A 59 -5.43 -9.81 -45.52
N TRP A 60 -4.51 -8.87 -45.55
CA TRP A 60 -3.95 -8.32 -46.78
C TRP A 60 -2.43 -8.38 -46.69
N ILE A 61 -1.78 -8.96 -47.70
CA ILE A 61 -0.33 -9.14 -47.71
C ILE A 61 0.18 -8.81 -49.11
N GLN A 62 0.95 -7.74 -49.23
CA GLN A 62 1.64 -7.33 -50.45
C GLN A 62 0.67 -7.24 -51.65
N GLY A 63 -0.54 -6.73 -51.41
CA GLY A 63 -1.58 -6.61 -52.44
C GLY A 63 -2.45 -7.84 -52.65
N TYR A 64 -2.17 -8.95 -51.97
CA TYR A 64 -2.92 -10.20 -52.05
C TYR A 64 -3.89 -10.35 -50.87
N TYR A 65 -5.10 -10.81 -51.17
CA TYR A 65 -6.18 -10.95 -50.21
C TYR A 65 -6.23 -12.36 -49.62
N TYR A 66 -6.39 -12.44 -48.29
CA TYR A 66 -6.68 -13.66 -47.56
C TYR A 66 -8.03 -13.56 -46.84
N ASN A 67 -8.80 -14.65 -46.87
CA ASN A 67 -10.09 -14.74 -46.19
C ASN A 67 -10.29 -16.14 -45.61
N LEU A 68 -10.49 -16.21 -44.31
CA LEU A 68 -10.94 -17.40 -43.58
C LEU A 68 -12.38 -17.12 -43.13
N SER A 69 -13.37 -17.58 -43.89
CA SER A 69 -14.77 -17.19 -43.68
C SER A 69 -15.66 -18.26 -43.02
N ASP A 70 -15.37 -19.53 -43.26
CA ASP A 70 -16.37 -20.58 -43.03
C ASP A 70 -16.34 -21.12 -41.61
N SER A 71 -15.14 -21.39 -41.10
CA SER A 71 -14.90 -21.90 -39.75
C SER A 71 -13.48 -21.57 -39.31
N GLU A 72 -13.23 -21.68 -38.02
CA GLU A 72 -11.89 -21.51 -37.46
C GLU A 72 -10.92 -22.54 -38.04
N LYS A 73 -9.69 -22.12 -38.33
CA LYS A 73 -8.66 -23.03 -38.81
C LYS A 73 -7.96 -23.66 -37.62
N ILE A 74 -8.03 -24.98 -37.52
CA ILE A 74 -7.28 -25.76 -36.54
C ILE A 74 -5.87 -26.01 -37.10
N LEU A 75 -4.85 -25.68 -36.32
CA LEU A 75 -3.45 -25.92 -36.60
C LEU A 75 -2.88 -26.87 -35.55
N THR A 76 -2.21 -27.91 -36.02
CA THR A 76 -1.57 -28.92 -35.15
C THR A 76 -0.08 -28.63 -35.10
N PRO A 77 0.47 -28.18 -33.96
CA PRO A 77 1.90 -28.03 -33.81
C PRO A 77 2.61 -29.38 -33.88
N ALA A 78 3.88 -29.37 -34.30
CA ALA A 78 4.71 -30.57 -34.21
C ALA A 78 4.80 -31.04 -32.74
N THR A 79 5.08 -32.32 -32.53
CA THR A 79 5.22 -32.90 -31.19
C THR A 79 6.22 -32.10 -30.34
N ALA A 80 5.87 -31.84 -29.08
CA ALA A 80 6.74 -31.12 -28.16
C ALA A 80 8.07 -31.87 -27.98
N HIS A 81 9.16 -31.12 -27.84
CA HIS A 81 10.45 -31.74 -27.53
C HIS A 81 10.45 -32.26 -26.09
N ALA A 82 11.13 -33.38 -25.82
CA ALA A 82 11.03 -34.05 -24.53
C ALA A 82 11.60 -33.23 -23.35
N THR A 83 12.65 -32.45 -23.58
CA THR A 83 13.41 -31.80 -22.49
C THR A 83 13.53 -30.28 -22.58
N ASN A 84 13.32 -29.69 -23.76
CA ASN A 84 13.57 -28.27 -23.99
C ASN A 84 12.28 -27.62 -24.52
N PRO A 85 11.90 -26.43 -24.02
CA PRO A 85 10.82 -25.66 -24.62
C PRO A 85 11.21 -25.13 -26.00
N ARG A 86 10.22 -24.66 -26.77
CA ARG A 86 10.44 -23.90 -28.01
C ARG A 86 9.34 -22.86 -28.19
N ILE A 87 9.62 -21.82 -28.98
CA ILE A 87 8.61 -20.85 -29.41
C ILE A 87 8.30 -21.12 -30.87
N ASP A 88 7.07 -21.51 -31.17
CA ASP A 88 6.55 -21.59 -32.53
C ASP A 88 5.87 -20.25 -32.87
N ARG A 89 5.76 -19.92 -34.16
CA ARG A 89 5.07 -18.70 -34.62
C ARG A 89 3.96 -19.06 -35.58
N VAL A 90 2.75 -18.58 -35.36
CA VAL A 90 1.65 -18.72 -36.31
C VAL A 90 1.69 -17.53 -37.26
N VAL A 91 1.88 -17.80 -38.55
CA VAL A 91 2.04 -16.77 -39.57
C VAL A 91 0.98 -16.89 -40.66
N LEU A 92 0.58 -15.78 -41.25
CA LEU A 92 0.02 -15.79 -42.60
C LEU A 92 1.18 -15.79 -43.58
N LYS A 93 1.34 -16.89 -44.30
CA LYS A 93 2.37 -17.06 -45.33
C LYS A 93 1.77 -16.81 -46.70
N LEU A 94 2.17 -15.72 -47.36
CA LEU A 94 2.02 -15.53 -48.79
C LEU A 94 3.15 -16.28 -49.51
N ASP A 95 2.79 -17.11 -50.47
CA ASP A 95 3.73 -17.79 -51.36
C ASP A 95 3.29 -17.58 -52.81
N ILE A 96 4.04 -16.76 -53.54
CA ILE A 96 3.77 -16.41 -54.94
C ILE A 96 4.50 -17.33 -55.93
N SER A 97 5.19 -18.36 -55.45
CA SER A 97 5.85 -19.34 -56.32
C SER A 97 4.82 -20.00 -57.23
N GLN A 98 5.24 -20.36 -58.45
CA GLN A 98 4.32 -20.90 -59.45
C GLN A 98 3.61 -22.18 -59.02
N GLY A 99 4.18 -22.95 -58.08
CA GLY A 99 3.58 -24.19 -57.58
C GLY A 99 2.52 -24.00 -56.50
N VAL A 100 2.53 -22.86 -55.78
CA VAL A 100 1.69 -22.66 -54.59
C VAL A 100 0.63 -21.58 -54.79
N ARG A 101 1.04 -20.34 -55.08
CA ARG A 101 0.15 -19.18 -55.33
C ARG A 101 -0.98 -19.04 -54.31
N SER A 102 -0.65 -19.02 -53.02
CA SER A 102 -1.66 -18.96 -51.97
C SER A 102 -1.20 -18.17 -50.75
N ILE A 103 -2.17 -17.69 -49.96
CA ILE A 103 -1.95 -17.25 -48.58
C ILE A 103 -2.54 -18.28 -47.64
N GLN A 104 -1.76 -18.73 -46.66
CA GLN A 104 -2.20 -19.71 -45.68
C GLN A 104 -1.74 -19.33 -44.27
N ALA A 105 -2.65 -19.45 -43.29
CA ALA A 105 -2.25 -19.47 -41.88
C ALA A 105 -1.54 -20.80 -41.57
N VAL A 106 -0.27 -20.75 -41.17
CA VAL A 106 0.58 -21.92 -40.92
C VAL A 106 1.44 -21.73 -39.68
N ILE A 107 1.90 -22.83 -39.09
CA ILE A 107 2.86 -22.80 -37.99
C ILE A 107 4.26 -22.82 -38.55
N LYS A 108 5.05 -21.80 -38.21
CA LYS A 108 6.49 -21.76 -38.38
C LYS A 108 7.13 -22.29 -37.09
N GLN A 109 7.61 -23.52 -37.16
CA GLN A 109 8.17 -24.22 -36.01
C GLN A 109 9.48 -23.58 -35.55
N GLY A 110 9.64 -23.38 -34.26
CA GLY A 110 10.88 -22.92 -33.64
C GLY A 110 11.86 -24.05 -33.34
N THR A 111 13.03 -23.66 -32.84
CA THR A 111 14.07 -24.60 -32.43
C THR A 111 14.03 -24.83 -30.92
N PRO A 112 14.00 -26.08 -30.42
CA PRO A 112 14.06 -26.34 -28.98
C PRO A 112 15.38 -25.89 -28.35
N ALA A 113 15.30 -25.09 -27.29
CA ALA A 113 16.45 -24.58 -26.55
C ALA A 113 16.08 -24.32 -25.08
N SER A 114 17.07 -24.14 -24.20
CA SER A 114 16.82 -23.74 -22.81
C SER A 114 16.18 -22.35 -22.73
N GLU A 115 16.64 -21.45 -23.59
CA GLU A 115 16.09 -20.11 -23.83
C GLU A 115 15.63 -20.06 -25.28
N PRO A 116 14.37 -20.40 -25.58
CA PRO A 116 13.89 -20.49 -26.95
C PRO A 116 13.61 -19.11 -27.55
N GLU A 117 13.96 -18.94 -28.83
CA GLU A 117 13.68 -17.72 -29.59
C GLU A 117 12.61 -17.99 -30.65
N ALA A 118 11.80 -16.97 -30.95
CA ALA A 118 10.78 -17.05 -31.98
C ALA A 118 11.43 -17.09 -33.39
N PRO A 119 10.99 -17.99 -34.30
CA PRO A 119 11.55 -18.06 -35.65
C PRO A 119 11.32 -16.78 -36.44
N VAL A 120 12.36 -16.32 -37.14
CA VAL A 120 12.36 -15.08 -37.93
C VAL A 120 11.37 -15.18 -39.10
N LEU A 121 10.67 -14.07 -39.39
CA LEU A 121 9.76 -13.97 -40.52
C LEU A 121 10.52 -13.95 -41.85
N GLU A 122 10.00 -14.66 -42.85
CA GLU A 122 10.50 -14.61 -44.21
C GLU A 122 9.76 -13.52 -44.99
N ARG A 123 10.50 -12.55 -45.54
CA ARG A 123 9.95 -11.39 -46.27
C ARG A 123 10.73 -11.15 -47.57
N ASP A 124 10.94 -12.21 -48.34
CA ASP A 124 11.64 -12.16 -49.62
C ASP A 124 10.73 -12.57 -50.78
N LEU A 125 10.08 -11.57 -51.40
CA LEU A 125 9.27 -11.79 -52.60
C LEU A 125 10.11 -11.94 -53.88
N THR A 126 11.39 -11.57 -53.87
CA THR A 126 12.23 -11.55 -55.08
C THR A 126 13.01 -12.84 -55.29
N GLY A 127 13.50 -13.45 -54.21
CA GLY A 127 14.21 -14.72 -54.23
C GLY A 127 13.26 -15.89 -54.01
N SER A 128 12.80 -16.08 -52.78
CA SER A 128 11.94 -17.22 -52.43
C SER A 128 10.49 -17.07 -52.88
N GLY A 129 10.02 -15.84 -53.08
CA GLY A 129 8.62 -15.57 -53.38
C GLY A 129 7.71 -15.70 -52.16
N ILE A 130 8.27 -15.57 -50.96
CA ILE A 130 7.56 -15.76 -49.69
C ILE A 130 7.52 -14.45 -48.91
N TYR A 131 6.35 -14.14 -48.35
CA TYR A 131 6.19 -13.04 -47.41
C TYR A 131 5.28 -13.44 -46.25
N GLU A 132 5.75 -13.25 -45.02
CA GLU A 132 5.08 -13.69 -43.81
C GLU A 132 4.70 -12.50 -42.92
N LEU A 133 3.48 -12.55 -42.40
CA LEU A 133 3.00 -11.71 -41.30
C LEU A 133 2.77 -12.57 -40.06
N SER A 134 3.22 -12.11 -38.89
CA SER A 134 3.04 -12.85 -37.65
C SER A 134 1.69 -12.59 -36.99
N LEU A 135 0.89 -13.63 -36.77
CA LEU A 135 -0.35 -13.51 -36.00
C LEU A 135 -0.09 -13.67 -34.50
N ALA A 136 0.74 -14.65 -34.10
CA ALA A 136 1.05 -14.89 -32.70
C ALA A 136 2.33 -15.71 -32.52
N GLN A 137 2.99 -15.53 -31.37
CA GLN A 137 3.95 -16.48 -30.82
C GLN A 137 3.25 -17.48 -29.91
N VAL A 138 3.76 -18.70 -29.89
CA VAL A 138 3.25 -19.78 -29.04
C VAL A 138 4.42 -20.44 -28.33
N LEU A 139 4.48 -20.28 -27.02
CA LEU A 139 5.43 -21.01 -26.19
C LEU A 139 4.93 -22.45 -26.01
N ILE A 140 5.72 -23.41 -26.51
CA ILE A 140 5.48 -24.84 -26.33
C ILE A 140 6.43 -25.36 -25.24
N PRO A 141 5.92 -25.70 -24.04
CA PRO A 141 6.74 -26.30 -22.99
C PRO A 141 7.30 -27.67 -23.39
N ALA A 142 8.40 -28.07 -22.75
CA ALA A 142 8.94 -29.41 -22.92
C ALA A 142 7.90 -30.47 -22.52
N GLY A 143 7.75 -31.51 -23.34
CA GLY A 143 6.81 -32.61 -23.09
C GLY A 143 5.33 -32.21 -23.04
N ALA A 144 4.96 -31.04 -23.55
CA ALA A 144 3.59 -30.55 -23.49
C ALA A 144 2.60 -31.45 -24.25
N THR A 145 1.48 -31.74 -23.61
CA THR A 145 0.30 -32.43 -24.19
C THR A 145 -0.92 -31.51 -24.30
N ILE A 146 -0.82 -30.30 -23.73
CA ILE A 146 -1.82 -29.23 -23.77
C ILE A 146 -1.07 -27.92 -23.95
N ILE A 147 -1.62 -26.98 -24.73
CA ILE A 147 -1.08 -25.63 -24.88
C ILE A 147 -1.93 -24.68 -24.06
N PRO A 148 -1.39 -24.07 -22.99
CA PRO A 148 -2.13 -23.06 -22.24
C PRO A 148 -2.44 -21.82 -23.09
N ALA A 149 -3.62 -21.22 -22.91
CA ALA A 149 -4.00 -19.97 -23.58
C ALA A 149 -3.02 -18.83 -23.25
N ALA A 150 -2.49 -18.81 -22.01
CA ALA A 150 -1.48 -17.84 -21.57
C ALA A 150 -0.15 -17.95 -22.32
N ASN A 151 0.12 -19.08 -23.00
CA ASN A 151 1.33 -19.26 -23.79
C ASN A 151 1.22 -18.68 -25.21
N VAL A 152 0.05 -18.16 -25.59
CA VAL A 152 -0.18 -17.50 -26.88
C VAL A 152 -0.02 -16.00 -26.70
N THR A 153 0.98 -15.42 -27.36
CA THR A 153 1.22 -13.97 -27.37
C THR A 153 0.79 -13.42 -28.73
N ASP A 154 -0.20 -12.53 -28.73
CA ASP A 154 -0.75 -11.91 -29.94
C ASP A 154 0.25 -10.88 -30.53
N GLU A 155 0.60 -11.03 -31.81
CA GLU A 155 1.52 -10.15 -32.53
C GLU A 155 0.82 -9.32 -33.62
N ARG A 156 -0.51 -9.43 -33.77
CA ARG A 156 -1.27 -8.80 -34.87
C ARG A 156 -1.21 -7.27 -34.84
N LEU A 157 -1.14 -6.67 -33.66
CA LEU A 157 -1.10 -5.21 -33.49
C LEU A 157 0.32 -4.61 -33.61
N ASP A 158 1.36 -5.43 -33.71
CA ASP A 158 2.73 -4.95 -33.94
C ASP A 158 2.93 -4.67 -35.43
N ASN A 159 3.06 -3.39 -35.78
CA ASN A 159 3.27 -2.93 -37.16
C ASN A 159 4.56 -3.45 -37.81
N ASN A 160 5.56 -3.86 -37.02
CA ASN A 160 6.78 -4.45 -37.57
C ASN A 160 6.61 -5.92 -37.95
N LEU A 161 5.62 -6.62 -37.37
CA LEU A 161 5.41 -8.06 -37.53
C LEU A 161 4.19 -8.40 -38.39
N CYS A 162 3.05 -7.74 -38.15
CA CYS A 162 1.83 -7.92 -38.92
C CYS A 162 1.13 -6.59 -39.19
N GLY A 163 0.71 -5.90 -38.13
CA GLY A 163 -0.05 -4.66 -38.23
C GLY A 163 -1.50 -4.85 -38.69
N LEU A 164 -2.21 -3.72 -38.73
CA LEU A 164 -3.57 -3.65 -39.26
C LEU A 164 -3.55 -3.12 -40.68
N VAL A 165 -4.43 -3.66 -41.53
CA VAL A 165 -4.65 -3.09 -42.86
C VAL A 165 -5.19 -1.68 -42.70
N ASN A 166 -4.44 -0.71 -43.21
CA ASN A 166 -4.80 0.69 -43.28
C ASN A 166 -4.84 1.12 -44.75
N SER A 167 -5.59 2.19 -45.04
CA SER A 167 -5.70 2.76 -46.38
C SER A 167 -5.11 4.17 -46.39
N LEU A 168 -4.49 4.56 -47.50
CA LEU A 168 -4.15 5.97 -47.77
C LEU A 168 -5.40 6.87 -47.80
N ILE A 169 -6.58 6.28 -48.05
CA ILE A 169 -7.87 6.94 -47.82
C ILE A 169 -8.19 6.75 -46.34
N GLN A 170 -7.66 7.66 -45.54
CA GLN A 170 -7.84 7.66 -44.09
C GLN A 170 -9.34 7.84 -43.77
N ALA A 171 -9.92 6.93 -42.99
CA ALA A 171 -11.10 7.29 -42.21
C ALA A 171 -10.67 8.41 -41.26
N ASP A 172 -11.44 9.50 -41.17
CA ASP A 172 -11.14 10.62 -40.29
C ASP A 172 -11.19 10.18 -38.82
N THR A 173 -10.08 9.65 -38.33
CA THR A 173 -9.89 9.24 -36.94
C THR A 173 -9.55 10.42 -36.04
N THR A 174 -9.50 11.64 -36.57
CA THR A 174 -9.19 12.86 -35.81
C THR A 174 -10.18 13.01 -34.67
N ASN A 175 -11.47 12.77 -34.91
CA ASN A 175 -12.50 12.88 -33.89
C ASN A 175 -12.35 11.84 -32.76
N ILE A 176 -12.07 10.56 -33.09
CA ILE A 176 -11.91 9.54 -32.05
C ILE A 176 -10.59 9.70 -31.29
N PHE A 177 -9.53 10.13 -31.97
CA PHE A 177 -8.24 10.42 -31.34
C PHE A 177 -8.32 11.67 -30.43
N ASN A 178 -9.05 12.71 -30.85
CA ASN A 178 -9.30 13.89 -30.01
C ASN A 178 -10.16 13.55 -28.80
N GLN A 179 -11.18 12.70 -28.95
CA GLN A 179 -11.99 12.23 -27.80
C GLN A 179 -11.13 11.41 -26.82
N PHE A 180 -10.26 10.53 -27.33
CA PHE A 180 -9.37 9.74 -26.48
C PHE A 180 -8.33 10.62 -25.76
N GLN A 181 -7.72 11.59 -26.46
CA GLN A 181 -6.82 12.56 -25.82
C GLN A 181 -7.53 13.44 -24.79
N ALA A 182 -8.75 13.91 -25.07
CA ALA A 182 -9.54 14.68 -24.12
C ALA A 182 -9.85 13.85 -22.87
N PHE A 183 -10.30 12.61 -23.04
CA PHE A 183 -10.53 11.68 -21.93
C PHE A 183 -9.26 11.45 -21.09
N LEU A 184 -8.10 11.25 -21.72
CA LEU A 184 -6.84 11.07 -21.01
C LEU A 184 -6.46 12.33 -20.22
N ASN A 185 -6.58 13.51 -20.81
CA ASN A 185 -6.26 14.78 -20.14
C ASN A 185 -7.21 15.08 -18.99
N ASP A 186 -8.50 14.82 -19.15
CA ASP A 186 -9.51 14.97 -18.09
C ASP A 186 -9.22 13.98 -16.96
N THR A 187 -8.92 12.72 -17.28
CA THR A 187 -8.57 11.69 -16.28
C THR A 187 -7.32 12.06 -15.50
N ILE A 188 -6.28 12.58 -16.17
CA ILE A 188 -5.05 13.06 -15.52
C ILE A 188 -5.36 14.24 -14.61
N THR A 189 -6.19 15.18 -15.05
CA THR A 189 -6.58 16.37 -14.28
C THR A 189 -7.40 16.00 -13.05
N ASP A 190 -8.36 15.09 -13.20
CA ASP A 190 -9.18 14.56 -12.10
C ASP A 190 -8.30 13.81 -11.09
N TRP A 191 -7.35 13.00 -11.58
CA TRP A 191 -6.41 12.30 -10.72
C TRP A 191 -5.51 13.26 -9.95
N ASP A 192 -4.96 14.29 -10.60
CA ASP A 192 -4.09 15.29 -9.96
C ASP A 192 -4.86 16.12 -8.93
N THR A 193 -6.10 16.49 -9.24
CA THR A 193 -7.01 17.19 -8.33
C THR A 193 -7.33 16.32 -7.11
N TRP A 194 -7.73 15.06 -7.33
CA TRP A 194 -8.03 14.13 -6.24
C TRP A 194 -6.80 13.84 -5.39
N PHE A 195 -5.64 13.62 -6.01
CA PHE A 195 -4.39 13.31 -5.33
C PHE A 195 -3.94 14.49 -4.47
N THR A 196 -3.96 15.71 -5.01
CA THR A 196 -3.60 16.93 -4.27
C THR A 196 -4.57 17.17 -3.10
N ALA A 197 -5.88 17.01 -3.31
CA ALA A 197 -6.86 17.14 -2.25
C ALA A 197 -6.67 16.09 -1.15
N THR A 198 -6.41 14.84 -1.53
CA THR A 198 -6.17 13.73 -0.60
C THR A 198 -4.89 13.94 0.19
N GLN A 199 -3.80 14.34 -0.47
CA GLN A 199 -2.53 14.67 0.19
C GLN A 199 -2.70 15.81 1.19
N SER A 200 -3.43 16.87 0.81
CA SER A 200 -3.71 17.99 1.70
C SER A 200 -4.54 17.57 2.91
N ALA A 201 -5.60 16.79 2.69
CA ALA A 201 -6.45 16.26 3.75
C ALA A 201 -5.67 15.35 4.71
N TRP A 202 -4.79 14.49 4.18
CA TRP A 202 -3.94 13.62 4.99
C TRP A 202 -2.93 14.41 5.83
N ASN A 203 -2.27 15.42 5.23
CA ASN A 203 -1.34 16.29 5.95
C ASN A 203 -2.04 17.07 7.07
N ASN A 204 -3.24 17.61 6.81
CA ASN A 204 -4.02 18.32 7.82
C ASN A 204 -4.44 17.37 8.94
N TRP A 205 -4.99 16.20 8.60
CA TRP A 205 -5.39 15.21 9.61
C TRP A 205 -4.21 14.76 10.46
N PHE A 206 -3.04 14.54 9.86
CA PHE A 206 -1.83 14.17 10.59
C PHE A 206 -1.40 15.28 11.56
N GLY A 207 -1.36 16.54 11.09
CA GLY A 207 -1.01 17.69 11.92
C GLY A 207 -2.01 17.96 13.06
N ASP A 208 -3.31 17.86 12.77
CA ASP A 208 -4.37 18.02 13.78
C ASP A 208 -4.29 16.90 14.83
N THR A 209 -3.97 15.67 14.41
CA THR A 209 -3.81 14.53 15.31
C THR A 209 -2.57 14.69 16.19
N ASP A 210 -1.44 15.13 15.63
CA ASP A 210 -0.19 15.40 16.36
C ASP A 210 -0.43 16.47 17.44
N LEU A 211 -1.04 17.60 17.06
CA LEU A 211 -1.40 18.67 18.00
C LEU A 211 -2.39 18.21 19.08
N ALA A 212 -3.39 17.40 18.72
CA ALA A 212 -4.34 16.86 19.69
C ALA A 212 -3.66 15.91 20.69
N TRP A 213 -2.68 15.13 20.23
CA TRP A 213 -1.92 14.21 21.08
C TRP A 213 -1.01 14.95 22.04
N ASP A 214 -0.30 15.98 21.55
CA ASP A 214 0.54 16.86 22.37
C ASP A 214 -0.27 17.57 23.44
N ASN A 215 -1.40 18.18 23.08
CA ASN A 215 -2.29 18.85 24.04
C ASN A 215 -2.80 17.87 25.11
N TRP A 216 -3.25 16.68 24.70
CA TRP A 216 -3.71 15.66 25.65
C TRP A 216 -2.59 15.21 26.59
N PHE A 217 -1.37 15.06 26.09
CA PHE A 217 -0.23 14.66 26.90
C PHE A 217 0.15 15.75 27.92
N ASP A 218 0.14 17.02 27.50
CA ASP A 218 0.39 18.16 28.38
C ASP A 218 -0.68 18.29 29.47
N ASP A 219 -1.95 18.13 29.12
CA ASP A 219 -3.06 18.12 30.09
C ASP A 219 -2.88 17.01 31.14
N VAL A 220 -2.58 15.78 30.69
CA VAL A 220 -2.33 14.64 31.60
C VAL A 220 -1.13 14.90 32.50
N LYS A 221 -0.08 15.53 31.98
CA LYS A 221 1.11 15.88 32.74
C LYS A 221 0.80 16.93 33.79
N GLU A 222 0.05 17.98 33.45
CA GLU A 222 -0.37 19.02 34.39
C GLU A 222 -1.21 18.43 35.53
N ASP A 223 -2.19 17.59 35.19
CA ASP A 223 -3.03 16.88 36.17
C ASP A 223 -2.18 16.01 37.11
N TYR A 224 -1.19 15.29 36.56
CA TYR A 224 -0.28 14.47 37.37
C TYR A 224 0.60 15.32 38.29
N GLU A 225 1.18 16.41 37.80
CA GLU A 225 2.01 17.31 38.60
C GLU A 225 1.21 17.96 39.72
N ALA A 226 -0.03 18.38 39.46
CA ALA A 226 -0.95 18.93 40.45
C ALA A 226 -1.32 17.89 41.52
N TRP A 227 -1.68 16.68 41.11
CA TRP A 227 -1.95 15.57 42.04
C TRP A 227 -0.72 15.25 42.90
N TYR A 228 0.46 15.11 42.29
CA TYR A 228 1.70 14.79 43.00
C TYR A 228 2.07 15.88 44.01
N ALA A 229 1.95 17.16 43.63
CA ALA A 229 2.17 18.29 44.53
C ALA A 229 1.19 18.26 45.73
N GLY A 230 -0.08 17.92 45.49
CA GLY A 230 -1.09 17.77 46.54
C GLY A 230 -0.79 16.63 47.52
N ILE A 231 -0.36 15.47 47.01
CA ILE A 231 0.09 14.35 47.85
C ILE A 231 1.32 14.74 48.66
N LYS A 232 2.31 15.39 48.04
CA LYS A 232 3.52 15.84 48.72
C LYS A 232 3.23 16.84 49.84
N SER A 233 2.30 17.78 49.63
CA SER A 233 1.85 18.72 50.67
C SER A 233 1.19 17.99 51.83
N SER A 234 0.26 17.07 51.53
CA SER A 234 -0.42 16.27 52.55
C SER A 234 0.56 15.45 53.40
N ILE A 235 1.59 14.87 52.77
CA ILE A 235 2.65 14.13 53.48
C ILE A 235 3.49 15.09 54.33
N PHE A 236 3.86 16.26 53.82
CA PHE A 236 4.63 17.24 54.60
C PHE A 236 3.89 17.68 55.86
N ASP A 237 2.59 17.99 55.75
CA ASP A 237 1.77 18.40 56.88
C ASP A 237 1.59 17.27 57.92
N ALA A 238 1.55 16.01 57.48
CA ALA A 238 1.48 14.84 58.36
C ALA A 238 2.80 14.60 59.13
N VAL A 239 3.95 14.68 58.44
CA VAL A 239 5.27 14.31 59.00
C VAL A 239 5.90 15.44 59.82
N TYR A 240 5.74 16.71 59.42
CA TYR A 240 6.40 17.85 60.07
C TYR A 240 5.50 18.64 61.03
N PHE A 241 4.46 18.00 61.56
CA PHE A 241 3.52 18.61 62.48
C PHE A 241 4.22 19.21 63.71
N GLN A 242 4.21 20.54 63.82
CA GLN A 242 4.77 21.26 64.97
C GLN A 242 3.68 21.56 65.98
N PHE A 243 3.72 20.86 67.11
CA PHE A 243 2.76 21.05 68.21
C PHE A 243 2.67 22.51 68.66
N GLU A 244 3.77 23.27 68.62
CA GLU A 244 3.85 24.66 69.13
C GLU A 244 3.36 25.75 68.16
N ASN A 245 3.11 25.44 66.88
CA ASN A 245 2.75 26.46 65.90
C ASN A 245 1.23 26.60 65.77
N TRP A 246 0.66 27.57 66.49
CA TRP A 246 -0.78 27.84 66.54
C TRP A 246 -1.43 28.13 65.18
N ARG A 247 -0.68 28.58 64.16
CA ARG A 247 -1.18 28.77 62.80
C ARG A 247 -1.65 27.48 62.15
N TYR A 248 -1.03 26.34 62.48
CA TYR A 248 -1.36 25.02 61.95
C TYR A 248 -2.34 24.24 62.84
N ARG A 249 -2.96 24.88 63.85
CA ARG A 249 -3.85 24.23 64.82
C ARG A 249 -5.36 24.35 64.48
N ALA A 250 -5.72 24.85 63.30
CA ALA A 250 -7.12 24.98 62.90
C ALA A 250 -7.75 23.60 62.62
N GLY A 251 -8.78 23.21 63.39
CA GLY A 251 -9.52 21.94 63.23
C GLY A 251 -9.10 20.79 64.16
N HIS A 252 -8.06 20.97 64.98
CA HIS A 252 -7.63 19.96 65.95
C HIS A 252 -8.46 20.00 67.24
N THR A 253 -8.58 18.85 67.91
CA THR A 253 -9.31 18.74 69.19
C THR A 253 -8.35 18.91 70.36
N TYR A 254 -8.77 19.73 71.32
CA TYR A 254 -8.02 20.07 72.51
C TYR A 254 -8.77 19.61 73.75
N LYS A 255 -8.10 18.90 74.66
CA LYS A 255 -8.71 18.44 75.91
C LYS A 255 -7.78 18.75 77.08
N ILE A 256 -8.26 19.55 78.02
CA ILE A 256 -7.66 19.70 79.35
C ILE A 256 -8.47 18.86 80.31
N LEU A 257 -7.79 18.01 81.08
CA LEU A 257 -8.36 17.31 82.20
C LEU A 257 -7.73 17.85 83.49
N PHE A 258 -8.59 18.25 84.42
CA PHE A 258 -8.21 18.61 85.78
C PHE A 258 -8.55 17.42 86.67
N ASP A 259 -7.55 16.85 87.35
CA ASP A 259 -7.83 15.87 88.39
C ASP A 259 -8.06 16.61 89.72
N THR A 260 -9.23 16.37 90.33
CA THR A 260 -9.50 16.80 91.70
C THR A 260 -10.10 15.63 92.48
N PRO A 261 -9.64 15.39 93.73
CA PRO A 261 -9.33 16.46 94.68
C PRO A 261 -8.07 16.29 95.57
N THR A 262 -6.92 15.78 95.08
CA THR A 262 -5.76 15.62 96.00
C THR A 262 -4.34 15.94 95.50
N THR A 263 -4.07 16.04 94.19
CA THR A 263 -2.72 16.36 93.69
C THR A 263 -2.61 17.55 92.75
N GLY A 264 -3.71 18.13 92.24
CA GLY A 264 -3.66 19.40 91.48
C GLY A 264 -3.07 19.30 90.07
N ASP A 265 -2.92 18.09 89.55
CA ASP A 265 -2.24 17.83 88.28
C ASP A 265 -3.07 18.29 87.07
N ILE A 266 -2.38 18.82 86.05
CA ILE A 266 -2.99 19.27 84.79
C ILE A 266 -2.48 18.38 83.67
N LYS A 267 -3.40 17.75 82.93
CA LYS A 267 -3.09 17.02 81.71
C LYS A 267 -3.69 17.71 80.49
N GLU A 268 -2.82 18.10 79.57
CA GLU A 268 -3.14 18.63 78.25
C GLU A 268 -2.86 17.56 77.20
N GLU A 269 -3.83 17.28 76.33
CA GLU A 269 -3.64 16.35 75.22
C GLU A 269 -4.00 17.01 73.88
N ILE A 270 -3.05 16.97 72.95
CA ILE A 270 -3.21 17.44 71.57
C ILE A 270 -3.09 16.24 70.63
N ARG A 271 -4.08 16.05 69.76
CA ARG A 271 -4.12 14.95 68.78
C ARG A 271 -4.17 15.47 67.34
N ASN A 272 -3.37 14.87 66.47
CA ASN A 272 -3.47 15.01 65.02
C ASN A 272 -4.05 13.72 64.41
N THR A 273 -5.17 13.84 63.70
CA THR A 273 -5.86 12.70 63.10
C THR A 273 -6.11 12.94 61.60
N ILE A 274 -5.95 11.89 60.79
CA ILE A 274 -6.31 11.89 59.37
C ILE A 274 -7.37 10.81 59.19
N SER A 275 -8.53 11.14 58.61
CA SER A 275 -9.64 10.20 58.40
C SER A 275 -10.05 9.40 59.65
N ASN A 276 -9.95 10.03 60.83
CA ASN A 276 -10.16 9.48 62.19
C ASN A 276 -9.06 8.57 62.77
N ASP A 277 -7.99 8.28 62.03
CA ASP A 277 -6.84 7.55 62.56
C ASP A 277 -5.85 8.52 63.22
N LEU A 278 -5.32 8.17 64.41
CA LEU A 278 -4.32 8.98 65.13
C LEU A 278 -2.96 8.86 64.44
N ILE A 279 -2.36 10.00 64.07
CA ILE A 279 -1.05 10.05 63.43
C ILE A 279 0.03 10.47 64.43
N ALA A 280 -0.27 11.47 65.26
CA ALA A 280 0.62 11.92 66.32
C ALA A 280 -0.17 12.52 67.49
N SER A 281 0.40 12.45 68.70
CA SER A 281 -0.15 13.13 69.88
C SER A 281 0.94 13.65 70.79
N LYS A 282 0.66 14.76 71.45
CA LYS A 282 1.48 15.30 72.54
C LYS A 282 0.62 15.36 73.80
N VAL A 283 1.16 14.81 74.88
CA VAL A 283 0.57 14.87 76.21
C VAL A 283 1.50 15.68 77.09
N THR A 284 1.01 16.79 77.63
CA THR A 284 1.72 17.57 78.66
C THR A 284 1.06 17.30 80.00
N GLU A 285 1.83 16.82 80.96
CA GLU A 285 1.41 16.59 82.33
C GLU A 285 2.20 17.49 83.27
N PHE A 286 1.49 18.25 84.08
CA PHE A 286 2.06 19.00 85.20
C PHE A 286 1.70 18.28 86.48
N ASP A 287 2.70 17.72 87.14
CA ASP A 287 2.54 17.04 88.43
C ASP A 287 2.92 18.04 89.54
N THR A 288 2.13 18.11 90.62
CA THR A 288 2.50 18.89 91.81
C THR A 288 2.84 18.05 93.05
N PRO A 289 3.96 17.31 93.07
CA PRO A 289 4.65 16.95 94.30
C PRO A 289 5.57 18.10 94.74
N SER A 290 6.23 17.97 95.89
CA SER A 290 7.07 19.00 96.54
C SER A 290 8.22 19.61 95.69
N ILE A 291 8.46 19.12 94.47
CA ILE A 291 9.30 19.71 93.41
C ILE A 291 8.45 19.67 92.14
N GLY A 292 8.14 20.83 91.53
CA GLY A 292 7.26 20.88 90.36
C GLY A 292 7.93 20.30 89.11
N GLN A 293 7.20 19.50 88.33
CA GLN A 293 7.68 18.92 87.08
C GLN A 293 6.65 19.08 85.96
N ILE A 294 7.12 19.41 84.76
CA ILE A 294 6.36 19.33 83.51
C ILE A 294 6.93 18.17 82.71
N GLN A 295 6.09 17.20 82.35
CA GLN A 295 6.44 16.14 81.44
C GLN A 295 5.68 16.31 80.13
N GLU A 296 6.41 16.38 79.02
CA GLU A 296 5.87 16.40 77.66
C GLU A 296 6.19 15.06 77.00
N THR A 297 5.17 14.27 76.70
CA THR A 297 5.32 12.99 76.00
C THR A 297 4.80 13.14 74.56
N LEU A 298 5.69 13.00 73.59
CA LEU A 298 5.38 12.97 72.17
C LEU A 298 5.27 11.52 71.72
N HIS A 299 4.17 11.18 71.04
CA HIS A 299 3.99 9.89 70.39
C HIS A 299 3.74 10.06 68.90
N VAL A 300 4.55 9.38 68.08
CA VAL A 300 4.44 9.32 66.61
C VAL A 300 4.10 7.88 66.22
N VAL A 301 2.94 7.70 65.61
CA VAL A 301 2.36 6.35 65.40
C VAL A 301 3.09 5.57 64.30
N GLU A 302 3.52 6.23 63.21
CA GLU A 302 4.19 5.57 62.07
C GLU A 302 5.54 4.95 62.45
N ASP A 303 6.35 5.68 63.22
CA ASP A 303 7.65 5.20 63.70
C ASP A 303 7.52 4.32 64.97
N ASN A 304 6.30 4.18 65.51
CA ASN A 304 6.03 3.65 66.84
C ASN A 304 6.98 4.21 67.92
N ALA A 305 7.33 5.48 67.77
CA ALA A 305 8.32 6.17 68.57
C ALA A 305 7.61 7.02 69.63
N THR A 306 8.11 6.94 70.86
CA THR A 306 7.69 7.81 71.95
C THR A 306 8.92 8.51 72.48
N VAL A 307 8.88 9.84 72.51
CA VAL A 307 9.94 10.68 73.04
C VAL A 307 9.35 11.47 74.20
N THR A 308 10.00 11.42 75.35
CA THR A 308 9.56 12.12 76.56
C THR A 308 10.57 13.19 76.92
N LYS A 309 10.09 14.41 77.10
CA LYS A 309 10.84 15.51 77.67
C LYS A 309 10.32 15.79 79.08
N VAL A 310 11.21 15.78 80.07
CA VAL A 310 10.88 16.15 81.45
C VAL A 310 11.62 17.43 81.80
N THR A 311 10.85 18.45 82.16
CA THR A 311 11.33 19.74 82.66
C THR A 311 11.09 19.79 84.17
N THR A 312 12.17 19.84 84.95
CA THR A 312 12.13 19.92 86.42
C THR A 312 12.46 21.32 86.90
N PHE A 313 11.62 21.86 87.79
CA PHE A 313 11.84 23.15 88.44
C PHE A 313 12.46 22.90 89.82
N GLU A 314 13.75 23.13 89.93
CA GLU A 314 14.50 22.85 91.16
C GLU A 314 14.23 23.92 92.22
N VAL A 315 14.34 23.54 93.49
CA VAL A 315 14.07 24.44 94.64
C VAL A 315 15.07 25.61 94.70
N ASP A 316 16.24 25.46 94.07
CA ASP A 316 17.26 26.51 93.95
C ASP A 316 16.97 27.53 92.83
N GLY A 317 15.86 27.35 92.10
CA GLY A 317 15.44 28.22 91.00
C GLY A 317 16.01 27.86 89.63
N SER A 318 16.81 26.80 89.53
CA SER A 318 17.27 26.28 88.23
C SER A 318 16.21 25.43 87.53
N ILE A 319 16.32 25.33 86.20
CA ILE A 319 15.44 24.51 85.35
C ILE A 319 16.30 23.51 84.60
N THR A 320 15.96 22.22 84.70
CA THR A 320 16.65 21.15 83.98
C THR A 320 15.69 20.47 83.01
N GLU A 321 16.15 20.20 81.80
CA GLU A 321 15.40 19.48 80.77
C GLU A 321 16.13 18.20 80.37
N VAL A 322 15.44 17.07 80.40
CA VAL A 322 15.96 15.77 79.93
C VAL A 322 15.03 15.25 78.84
N ILE A 323 15.61 14.85 77.71
CA ILE A 323 14.89 14.24 76.58
C ILE A 323 15.35 12.79 76.47
N SER A 324 14.40 11.85 76.48
CA SER A 324 14.63 10.40 76.37
C SER A 324 13.68 9.77 75.37
#